data_AF-H8ZX20-F1
#
_entry.id   AF-H8ZX20-F1
#
_cell.length_a   1.000
_cell.length_b   1.000
_cell.length_c   1.000
_cell.angle_alpha   90.00
_cell.angle_beta   90.00
_cell.angle_gamma   90.00
#
_symmetry.space_group_name_H-M   'P 1'
#
loop_
_entity.id
_entity.type
_entity.pdbx_description
1 polymer ?
#
loop_
_entity_poly.entity_id
_entity_poly.type
_entity_poly.pdbx_seq_one_letter_code
_entity_poly.pdbx_strand_id
1 'polypeptide(L)'
;VVALDNEWRKLTFALDNFNKEYNAVQKQVAEKKKAKENADALVAQAKGIAANIEKTKTDVAEAKVKVDRVLNRIGNLVHESVPYSKDEALNGIVREHGTDQRRVNDGKFYHHHELLAMIDAFDTNRGSNVAGHRGYYLKGYGVLLNQALINYGLQFLIERGYTALHTPFFMKKEIMAETAQLEEFDEALYKVSGDGEDKYLIATSEQPISAYHRG
;
A
#
# COMPACT_ATOMS: atom_id res chain seq x y z
N VAL A 1 0.31 20.54 -1.32
CA VAL A 1 0.09 19.83 -2.61
C VAL A 1 -0.15 20.78 -3.76
N VAL A 2 -1.20 21.61 -3.75
CA VAL A 2 -1.57 22.50 -4.86
C VAL A 2 -0.41 23.35 -5.39
N ALA A 3 0.38 23.98 -4.51
CA ALA A 3 1.53 24.77 -4.95
C ALA A 3 2.61 23.94 -5.68
N LEU A 4 2.87 22.70 -5.23
CA LEU A 4 3.82 21.80 -5.87
C LEU A 4 3.30 21.29 -7.22
N ASP A 5 2.00 20.98 -7.30
CA ASP A 5 1.34 20.59 -8.56
C ASP A 5 1.39 21.72 -9.60
N ASN A 6 1.12 22.96 -9.18
CA ASN A 6 1.24 24.13 -10.06
C ASN A 6 2.67 24.31 -10.60
N GLU A 7 3.68 24.08 -9.78
CA GLU A 7 5.09 24.17 -10.22
C GLU A 7 5.45 23.05 -11.19
N TRP A 8 5.04 21.82 -10.90
CA TRP A 8 5.23 20.69 -11.81
C TRP A 8 4.59 20.96 -13.17
N ARG A 9 3.34 21.45 -13.22
CA ARG A 9 2.65 21.81 -14.47
C ARG A 9 3.35 22.91 -15.26
N LYS A 10 3.92 23.92 -14.58
CA LYS A 10 4.70 24.98 -15.24
C LYS A 10 5.97 24.42 -15.90
N LEU A 11 6.67 23.53 -15.21
CA LEU A 11 7.87 22.88 -15.75
C LEU A 11 7.52 21.97 -16.93
N THR A 12 6.43 21.21 -16.86
CA THR A 12 5.92 20.40 -17.98
C THR A 12 5.60 21.28 -19.18
N PHE A 13 4.92 22.41 -18.97
CA PHE A 13 4.64 23.35 -20.05
C PHE A 13 5.91 23.96 -20.67
N ALA A 14 6.92 24.27 -19.86
CA ALA A 14 8.21 24.74 -20.35
C ALA A 14 8.92 23.67 -21.21
N LEU A 15 8.89 22.40 -20.78
CA LEU A 15 9.43 21.28 -21.53
C LEU A 15 8.74 21.11 -22.89
N ASP A 16 7.41 21.19 -22.93
CA ASP A 16 6.64 21.09 -24.17
C ASP A 16 6.99 22.21 -25.15
N ASN A 17 7.19 23.44 -24.64
CA ASN A 17 7.63 24.56 -25.46
C ASN A 17 9.04 24.36 -26.02
N PHE A 18 9.99 23.88 -25.21
CA PHE A 18 11.33 23.57 -25.70
C PHE A 18 11.32 22.45 -26.74
N ASN A 19 10.52 21.41 -26.57
CA ASN A 19 10.36 20.35 -27.57
C ASN A 19 9.78 20.90 -28.89
N LYS A 20 8.78 21.78 -28.80
CA LYS A 20 8.19 22.44 -29.97
C LYS A 20 9.22 23.30 -30.70
N GLU A 21 10.00 24.10 -29.97
CA GLU A 21 11.06 24.95 -30.52
C GLU A 21 12.16 24.11 -31.16
N TYR A 22 12.60 23.04 -30.48
CA TYR A 22 13.59 22.10 -31.00
C TYR A 22 13.15 21.50 -32.33
N ASN A 23 11.91 21.00 -32.42
CA ASN A 23 11.36 20.41 -33.64
C ASN A 23 11.26 21.44 -34.79
N ALA A 24 10.89 22.68 -34.48
CA ALA A 24 10.86 23.76 -35.47
C ALA A 24 12.27 24.07 -36.01
N VAL A 25 13.27 24.19 -35.13
CA VAL A 25 14.68 24.40 -35.52
C VAL A 25 15.21 23.22 -36.33
N GLN A 26 14.91 21.97 -35.93
CA GLN A 26 15.32 20.78 -36.69
C GLN A 26 14.74 20.77 -38.12
N LYS A 27 13.49 21.20 -38.29
CA LYS A 27 12.88 21.33 -39.61
C LYS A 27 13.63 22.36 -40.47
N GLN A 28 13.97 23.52 -39.91
CA GLN A 28 14.75 24.55 -40.60
C GLN A 28 16.17 24.07 -40.94
N VAL A 29 16.82 23.32 -40.05
CA VAL A 29 18.12 22.69 -40.32
C VAL A 29 18.03 21.73 -41.51
N ALA A 30 16.97 20.91 -41.58
CA ALA A 30 16.76 19.99 -42.69
C ALA A 30 16.51 20.71 -44.03
N GLU A 31 15.72 21.79 -44.00
CA GLU A 31 15.46 22.65 -45.18
C GLU A 31 16.74 23.29 -45.71
N LYS A 32 17.56 23.90 -44.83
CA LYS A 32 18.85 24.50 -45.22
C LYS A 32 19.86 23.49 -45.76
N LYS A 33 19.97 22.32 -45.12
CA LYS A 33 20.84 21.24 -45.61
C LYS A 33 20.39 20.73 -46.98
N LYS A 34 19.08 20.63 -47.23
CA LYS A 34 18.52 20.27 -48.55
C LYS A 34 18.82 21.33 -49.60
N ALA A 35 18.80 22.60 -49.22
CA ALA A 35 19.18 23.73 -50.08
C ALA A 35 20.71 23.91 -50.25
N LYS A 36 21.54 23.06 -49.62
CA LYS A 36 23.02 23.18 -49.57
C LYS A 36 23.53 24.50 -48.97
N GLU A 37 22.75 25.10 -48.08
CA GLU A 37 23.12 26.29 -47.32
C GLU A 37 23.81 25.95 -45.99
N ASN A 38 24.59 26.89 -45.44
CA ASN A 38 25.19 26.74 -44.11
C ASN A 38 24.08 26.73 -43.03
N ALA A 39 24.09 25.72 -42.17
CA ALA A 39 23.14 25.52 -41.09
C ALA A 39 23.80 25.52 -39.70
N ASP A 40 25.07 25.91 -39.57
CA ASP A 40 25.87 25.73 -38.35
C ASP A 40 25.28 26.51 -37.16
N ALA A 41 24.77 27.72 -37.40
CA ALA A 41 24.10 28.52 -36.38
C ALA A 41 22.81 27.86 -35.85
N LEU A 42 21.99 27.28 -36.72
CA LEU A 42 20.78 26.56 -36.33
C LEU A 42 21.11 25.24 -35.61
N VAL A 43 22.19 24.57 -36.02
CA VAL A 43 22.70 23.38 -35.32
C VAL A 43 23.18 23.74 -33.90
N ALA A 44 23.87 24.87 -33.73
CA ALA A 44 24.27 25.37 -32.42
C ALA A 44 23.05 25.73 -31.53
N GLN A 45 22.04 26.39 -32.10
CA GLN A 45 20.77 26.69 -31.41
C GLN A 45 20.06 25.40 -30.97
N ALA A 46 19.96 24.40 -31.86
CA ALA A 46 19.36 23.11 -31.53
C ALA A 46 20.09 22.40 -30.38
N LYS A 47 21.43 22.48 -30.34
CA LYS A 47 22.22 21.93 -29.21
C LYS A 47 21.91 22.65 -27.90
N GLY A 48 21.75 23.98 -27.92
CA GLY A 48 21.35 24.76 -26.74
C GLY A 48 19.95 24.37 -26.24
N ILE A 49 18.98 24.26 -27.15
CA ILE A 49 17.62 23.83 -26.79
C ILE A 49 17.63 22.39 -26.26
N ALA A 50 18.41 21.49 -26.85
CA ALA A 50 18.54 20.12 -26.36
C ALA A 50 19.08 20.05 -24.92
N ALA A 51 20.06 20.89 -24.56
CA ALA A 51 20.56 20.99 -23.19
C ALA A 51 19.48 21.47 -22.22
N ASN A 52 18.65 22.45 -22.62
CA ASN A 52 17.51 22.91 -21.83
C ASN A 52 16.45 21.82 -21.67
N ILE A 53 16.17 21.04 -22.72
CA ILE A 53 15.25 19.89 -22.67
C ILE A 53 15.71 18.87 -21.62
N GLU A 54 16.99 18.46 -21.64
CA GLU A 54 17.50 17.47 -20.69
C GLU A 54 17.48 17.98 -19.25
N LYS A 55 17.79 19.26 -19.03
CA LYS A 55 17.65 19.88 -17.72
C LYS A 55 16.19 19.90 -17.26
N THR A 56 15.27 20.42 -18.08
CA THR A 56 13.86 20.54 -17.70
C THR A 56 13.19 19.18 -17.54
N LYS A 57 13.58 18.15 -18.28
CA LYS A 57 13.14 16.76 -18.03
C LYS A 57 13.48 16.29 -16.62
N THR A 58 14.70 16.57 -16.17
CA THR A 58 15.15 16.23 -14.81
C THR A 58 14.33 17.01 -13.78
N ASP A 59 14.16 18.32 -13.97
CA ASP A 59 13.38 19.17 -13.08
C ASP A 59 11.91 18.72 -12.97
N VAL A 60 11.29 18.32 -14.10
CA VAL A 60 9.91 17.79 -14.14
C VAL A 60 9.82 16.47 -13.35
N ALA A 61 10.78 15.56 -13.53
CA ALA A 61 10.80 14.28 -12.82
C ALA A 61 10.92 14.49 -11.30
N GLU A 62 11.83 15.37 -10.87
CA GLU A 62 12.00 15.70 -9.45
C GLU A 62 10.78 16.40 -8.85
N ALA A 63 10.16 17.32 -9.60
CA ALA A 63 8.94 17.99 -9.17
C ALA A 63 7.79 16.99 -9.00
N LYS A 64 7.67 16.02 -9.89
CA LYS A 64 6.64 14.96 -9.81
C LYS A 64 6.83 14.10 -8.56
N VAL A 65 8.05 13.66 -8.26
CA VAL A 65 8.37 12.91 -7.03
C VAL A 65 7.96 13.69 -5.78
N LYS A 66 8.21 15.01 -5.75
CA LYS A 66 7.80 15.88 -4.63
C LYS A 66 6.29 15.99 -4.50
N VAL A 67 5.55 16.08 -5.62
CA VAL A 67 4.08 16.10 -5.63
C VAL A 67 3.54 14.79 -5.07
N ASP A 68 3.97 13.66 -5.62
CA ASP A 68 3.45 12.32 -5.27
C ASP A 68 3.71 11.98 -3.80
N ARG A 69 4.90 12.33 -3.29
CA ARG A 69 5.22 12.15 -1.88
C ARG A 69 4.25 12.85 -0.94
N VAL A 70 3.81 14.07 -1.26
CA VAL A 70 2.88 14.81 -0.39
C VAL A 70 1.43 14.40 -0.66
N LEU A 71 1.10 14.06 -1.91
CA LEU A 71 -0.22 13.59 -2.30
C LEU A 71 -0.58 12.27 -1.58
N ASN A 72 0.36 11.32 -1.51
CA ASN A 72 0.14 10.02 -0.88
C ASN A 72 -0.06 10.07 0.64
N ARG A 73 0.14 11.23 1.28
CA ARG A 73 -0.13 11.44 2.72
C ARG A 73 -1.56 11.90 2.99
N ILE A 74 -2.32 12.21 1.95
CA ILE A 74 -3.72 12.58 2.07
C ILE A 74 -4.53 11.30 2.19
N GLY A 75 -5.14 11.07 3.35
CA GLY A 75 -6.06 9.95 3.57
C GLY A 75 -7.29 10.02 2.66
N ASN A 76 -8.01 8.90 2.56
CA ASN A 76 -9.23 8.85 1.77
C ASN A 76 -10.29 9.85 2.30
N LEU A 77 -11.16 10.32 1.43
CA LEU A 77 -12.27 11.18 1.82
C LEU A 77 -13.23 10.40 2.73
N VAL A 78 -13.48 10.95 3.92
CA VAL A 78 -14.40 10.37 4.87
C VAL A 78 -15.83 10.56 4.36
N HIS A 79 -16.60 9.48 4.30
CA HIS A 79 -17.99 9.53 3.87
C HIS A 79 -18.85 10.36 4.84
N GLU A 80 -19.83 11.10 4.33
CA GLU A 80 -20.65 12.05 5.11
C GLU A 80 -21.43 11.38 6.26
N SER A 81 -21.66 10.07 6.18
CA SER A 81 -22.32 9.30 7.24
C SER A 81 -21.43 8.94 8.43
N VAL A 82 -20.11 9.15 8.33
CA VAL A 82 -19.17 8.78 9.38
C VAL A 82 -19.20 9.87 10.47
N PRO A 83 -19.44 9.51 11.74
CA PRO A 83 -19.42 10.48 12.84
C PRO A 83 -18.08 11.19 12.96
N TYR A 84 -18.11 12.51 13.13
CA TYR A 84 -16.90 13.30 13.36
C TYR A 84 -16.51 13.22 14.85
N SER A 85 -15.43 12.49 15.13
CA SER A 85 -14.85 12.39 16.47
C SER A 85 -13.32 12.28 16.39
N LYS A 86 -12.64 12.66 17.47
CA LYS A 86 -11.19 12.44 17.65
C LYS A 86 -10.87 11.16 18.41
N ASP A 87 -11.88 10.50 18.96
CA ASP A 87 -11.75 9.26 19.71
C ASP A 87 -12.93 8.32 19.43
N GLU A 88 -12.81 7.10 19.93
CA GLU A 88 -13.81 6.03 19.77
C GLU A 88 -15.05 6.22 20.65
N ALA A 89 -15.10 7.23 21.54
CA ALA A 89 -16.19 7.40 22.50
C ALA A 89 -17.52 7.79 21.83
N LEU A 90 -17.47 8.33 20.61
CA LEU A 90 -18.64 8.70 19.80
C LEU A 90 -18.95 7.68 18.70
N ASN A 91 -18.38 6.47 18.77
CA ASN A 91 -18.75 5.39 17.86
C ASN A 91 -20.24 5.04 18.01
N GLY A 92 -20.99 5.18 16.93
CA GLY A 92 -22.42 4.86 16.91
C GLY A 92 -22.68 3.35 16.94
N ILE A 93 -23.64 2.92 17.76
CA ILE A 93 -24.14 1.53 17.73
C ILE A 93 -25.12 1.41 16.55
N VAL A 94 -24.71 0.67 15.51
CA VAL A 94 -25.55 0.48 14.30
C VAL A 94 -26.64 -0.57 14.54
N ARG A 95 -26.30 -1.66 15.24
CA ARG A 95 -27.23 -2.73 15.62
C ARG A 95 -26.63 -3.57 16.74
N GLU A 96 -27.50 -4.15 17.55
CA GLU A 96 -27.14 -5.19 18.53
C GLU A 96 -27.83 -6.49 18.14
N HIS A 97 -27.19 -7.64 18.40
CA HIS A 97 -27.77 -8.95 18.11
C HIS A 97 -27.46 -9.94 19.22
N GLY A 98 -28.47 -10.73 19.58
CA GLY A 98 -28.46 -11.63 20.73
C GLY A 98 -28.81 -10.92 22.04
N THR A 99 -29.40 -11.66 22.97
CA THR A 99 -29.60 -11.21 24.34
C THR A 99 -28.57 -11.92 25.21
N ASP A 100 -27.76 -11.20 25.98
CA ASP A 100 -26.77 -11.79 26.89
C ASP A 100 -27.43 -12.41 28.15
N GLN A 101 -28.41 -13.28 27.95
CA GLN A 101 -29.07 -14.04 29.02
C GLN A 101 -28.18 -15.17 29.56
N ARG A 102 -26.94 -15.30 29.08
CA ARG A 102 -25.95 -16.29 29.55
C ARG A 102 -25.13 -15.80 30.74
N ARG A 103 -25.17 -14.49 31.03
CA ARG A 103 -24.59 -13.90 32.25
C ARG A 103 -25.44 -14.08 33.51
N VAL A 104 -26.54 -14.83 33.42
CA VAL A 104 -27.38 -15.21 34.59
C VAL A 104 -26.78 -16.44 35.30
N ASN A 105 -25.45 -16.56 35.34
CA ASN A 105 -24.77 -17.70 35.95
C ASN A 105 -23.97 -17.20 37.16
N ASP A 106 -24.29 -17.74 38.32
CA ASP A 106 -23.96 -17.29 39.67
C ASP A 106 -22.49 -17.59 40.05
N GLY A 107 -21.63 -17.83 39.05
CA GLY A 107 -20.30 -18.41 39.19
C GLY A 107 -19.15 -17.53 38.67
N LYS A 108 -17.92 -17.95 38.99
CA LYS A 108 -16.69 -17.30 38.53
C LYS A 108 -16.46 -17.60 37.04
N PHE A 109 -16.53 -16.58 36.19
CA PHE A 109 -16.13 -16.68 34.79
C PHE A 109 -14.61 -16.77 34.68
N TYR A 110 -14.12 -17.66 33.81
CA TYR A 110 -12.70 -17.75 33.46
C TYR A 110 -12.42 -16.94 32.19
N HIS A 111 -11.25 -16.31 32.14
CA HIS A 111 -10.76 -15.70 30.92
C HIS A 111 -10.36 -16.77 29.89
N HIS A 112 -10.36 -16.42 28.61
CA HIS A 112 -10.05 -17.35 27.53
C HIS A 112 -8.68 -18.05 27.71
N HIS A 113 -7.67 -17.35 28.21
CA HIS A 113 -6.34 -17.92 28.45
C HIS A 113 -6.33 -18.95 29.60
N GLU A 114 -7.17 -18.76 30.62
CA GLU A 114 -7.32 -19.73 31.72
C GLU A 114 -8.01 -21.00 31.20
N LEU A 115 -9.09 -20.83 30.41
CA LEU A 115 -9.80 -21.96 29.80
C LEU A 115 -8.89 -22.77 28.88
N LEU A 116 -8.13 -22.12 28.00
CA LEU A 116 -7.20 -22.78 27.10
C LEU A 116 -6.08 -23.51 27.87
N ALA A 117 -5.62 -22.96 29.00
CA ALA A 117 -4.65 -23.63 29.87
C ALA A 117 -5.24 -24.88 30.54
N MET A 118 -6.49 -24.81 31.04
CA MET A 118 -7.15 -25.93 31.72
C MET A 118 -7.31 -27.17 30.83
N ILE A 119 -7.56 -26.96 29.53
CA ILE A 119 -7.72 -28.05 28.56
C ILE A 119 -6.42 -28.38 27.81
N ASP A 120 -5.29 -27.83 28.24
CA ASP A 120 -3.98 -27.98 27.60
C ASP A 120 -3.98 -27.63 26.09
N ALA A 121 -4.79 -26.64 25.68
CA ALA A 121 -5.00 -26.28 24.28
C ALA A 121 -3.97 -25.28 23.72
N PHE A 122 -3.13 -24.70 24.56
CA PHE A 122 -2.05 -23.81 24.12
C PHE A 122 -0.85 -23.79 25.10
N ASP A 123 0.29 -23.31 24.64
CA ASP A 123 1.52 -23.16 25.45
C ASP A 123 2.23 -21.85 25.09
N THR A 124 2.04 -20.83 25.93
CA THR A 124 2.69 -19.52 25.78
C THR A 124 4.10 -19.49 26.33
N ASN A 125 4.44 -20.35 27.30
CA ASN A 125 5.77 -20.37 27.90
C ASN A 125 6.79 -20.89 26.90
N ARG A 126 6.52 -22.06 26.31
CA ARG A 126 7.38 -22.60 25.24
C ARG A 126 7.33 -21.74 23.99
N GLY A 127 6.17 -21.18 23.66
CA GLY A 127 6.03 -20.27 22.53
C GLY A 127 6.90 -19.01 22.69
N SER A 128 6.86 -18.39 23.86
CA SER A 128 7.65 -17.17 24.12
C SER A 128 9.14 -17.45 24.18
N ASN A 129 9.54 -18.62 24.67
CA ASN A 129 10.95 -19.05 24.65
C ASN A 129 11.49 -19.22 23.23
N VAL A 130 10.64 -19.59 22.26
CA VAL A 130 11.05 -19.82 20.87
C VAL A 130 10.94 -18.55 20.01
N ALA A 131 9.82 -17.82 20.11
CA ALA A 131 9.49 -16.72 19.21
C ALA A 131 9.51 -15.32 19.87
N GLY A 132 9.77 -15.23 21.18
CA GLY A 132 9.77 -13.97 21.92
C GLY A 132 8.37 -13.51 22.34
N HIS A 133 8.20 -12.20 22.56
CA HIS A 133 6.95 -11.63 23.06
C HIS A 133 5.73 -12.05 22.22
N ARG A 134 4.66 -12.52 22.88
CA ARG A 134 3.42 -13.07 22.27
C ARG A 134 3.59 -14.38 21.49
N GLY A 135 4.73 -15.06 21.61
CA GLY A 135 4.89 -16.41 21.07
C GLY A 135 3.99 -17.43 21.78
N TYR A 136 3.31 -18.30 21.03
CA TYR A 136 2.49 -19.39 21.56
C TYR A 136 2.47 -20.59 20.61
N TYR A 137 2.23 -21.77 21.18
CA TYR A 137 1.80 -22.95 20.42
C TYR A 137 0.32 -23.23 20.71
N LEU A 138 -0.44 -23.63 19.70
CA LEU A 138 -1.71 -24.34 19.94
C LEU A 138 -1.44 -25.84 20.05
N LYS A 139 -2.25 -26.54 20.84
CA LYS A 139 -2.16 -27.99 21.09
C LYS A 139 -3.54 -28.63 21.08
N GLY A 140 -3.59 -29.93 20.77
CA GLY A 140 -4.81 -30.74 20.86
C GLY A 140 -6.04 -30.04 20.28
N TYR A 141 -7.08 -29.87 21.12
CA TYR A 141 -8.31 -29.20 20.72
C TYR A 141 -8.15 -27.72 20.33
N GLY A 142 -7.10 -27.02 20.78
CA GLY A 142 -6.80 -25.66 20.33
C GLY A 142 -6.47 -25.61 18.84
N VAL A 143 -5.67 -26.57 18.34
CA VAL A 143 -5.36 -26.68 16.90
C VAL A 143 -6.62 -27.04 16.12
N LEU A 144 -7.37 -28.04 16.58
CA LEU A 144 -8.57 -28.52 15.89
C LEU A 144 -9.65 -27.44 15.81
N LEU A 145 -9.88 -26.68 16.90
CA LEU A 145 -10.84 -25.58 16.92
C LEU A 145 -10.42 -24.47 15.96
N ASN A 146 -9.13 -24.09 15.94
CA ASN A 146 -8.63 -23.09 15.01
C ASN A 146 -8.88 -23.49 13.54
N GLN A 147 -8.58 -24.75 13.19
CA GLN A 147 -8.83 -25.28 11.84
C GLN A 147 -10.33 -25.35 11.52
N ALA A 148 -11.17 -25.74 12.50
CA ALA A 148 -12.62 -25.78 12.33
C ALA A 148 -13.20 -24.38 12.04
N LEU A 149 -12.74 -23.35 12.75
CA LEU A 149 -13.16 -21.96 12.51
C LEU A 149 -12.74 -21.44 11.14
N ILE A 150 -11.51 -21.72 10.71
CA ILE A 150 -11.01 -21.36 9.37
C ILE A 150 -11.89 -22.02 8.29
N ASN A 151 -12.11 -23.33 8.40
CA ASN A 151 -12.91 -24.07 7.41
C ASN A 151 -14.37 -23.63 7.40
N TYR A 152 -14.96 -23.39 8.57
CA TYR A 152 -16.32 -22.86 8.67
C TYR A 152 -16.44 -21.49 7.99
N GLY A 153 -15.52 -20.56 8.27
CA GLY A 153 -15.51 -19.24 7.66
C GLY A 153 -15.37 -19.29 6.14
N LEU A 154 -14.50 -20.17 5.62
CA LEU A 154 -14.34 -20.39 4.19
C LEU A 154 -15.63 -20.94 3.56
N GLN A 155 -16.19 -22.03 4.09
CA GLN A 155 -17.44 -22.61 3.56
C GLN A 155 -18.60 -21.61 3.62
N PHE A 156 -18.73 -20.90 4.74
CA PHE A 156 -19.76 -19.88 4.92
C PHE A 156 -19.71 -18.78 3.84
N LEU A 157 -18.52 -18.35 3.43
CA LEU A 157 -18.35 -17.37 2.36
C LEU A 157 -18.52 -17.97 0.97
N ILE A 158 -18.04 -19.20 0.73
CA ILE A 158 -18.24 -19.92 -0.54
C ILE A 158 -19.73 -20.08 -0.84
N GLU A 159 -20.56 -20.45 0.15
CA GLU A 159 -22.01 -20.54 0.02
C GLU A 159 -22.68 -19.20 -0.35
N ARG A 160 -21.98 -18.08 -0.13
CA ARG A 160 -22.43 -16.72 -0.48
C ARG A 160 -21.83 -16.21 -1.80
N GLY A 161 -21.20 -17.08 -2.56
CA GLY A 161 -20.66 -16.77 -3.88
C GLY A 161 -19.25 -16.16 -3.87
N TYR A 162 -18.54 -16.19 -2.74
CA TYR A 162 -17.14 -15.80 -2.70
C TYR A 162 -16.23 -16.92 -3.20
N THR A 163 -15.19 -16.57 -3.95
CA THR A 163 -14.11 -17.50 -4.33
C THR A 163 -13.10 -17.60 -3.20
N ALA A 164 -12.81 -18.82 -2.73
CA ALA A 164 -11.74 -19.04 -1.77
C ALA A 164 -10.37 -18.77 -2.40
N LEU A 165 -9.59 -17.89 -1.78
CA LEU A 165 -8.25 -17.51 -2.24
C LEU A 165 -7.22 -17.83 -1.16
N HIS A 166 -6.20 -18.60 -1.52
CA HIS A 166 -5.01 -18.81 -0.70
C HIS A 166 -3.91 -17.88 -1.20
N THR A 167 -3.48 -16.94 -0.36
CA THR A 167 -2.58 -15.85 -0.75
C THR A 167 -1.13 -16.18 -0.41
N PRO A 168 -0.15 -15.59 -1.12
CA PRO A 168 1.21 -15.50 -0.61
C PRO A 168 1.22 -14.79 0.76
N PHE A 169 2.09 -15.23 1.68
CA PHE A 169 2.25 -14.61 3.00
C PHE A 169 3.32 -13.52 3.05
N PHE A 170 3.90 -13.20 1.90
CA PHE A 170 4.84 -12.10 1.72
C PHE A 170 4.56 -11.38 0.41
N MET A 171 4.87 -10.09 0.36
CA MET A 171 4.71 -9.26 -0.84
C MET A 171 5.99 -8.48 -1.13
N LYS A 172 6.21 -8.17 -2.42
CA LYS A 172 7.28 -7.27 -2.84
C LYS A 172 7.05 -5.88 -2.26
N LYS A 173 8.11 -5.20 -1.85
CA LYS A 173 8.05 -3.85 -1.27
C LYS A 173 7.24 -2.87 -2.13
N GLU A 174 7.48 -2.84 -3.43
CA GLU A 174 6.82 -1.91 -4.33
C GLU A 174 5.31 -2.15 -4.45
N ILE A 175 4.85 -3.41 -4.39
CA ILE A 175 3.41 -3.75 -4.47
C ILE A 175 2.74 -3.46 -3.12
N MET A 176 3.43 -3.81 -2.05
CA MET A 176 2.97 -3.59 -0.67
C MET A 176 2.76 -2.09 -0.41
N ALA A 177 3.66 -1.23 -0.91
CA ALA A 177 3.55 0.24 -0.85
C ALA A 177 2.35 0.84 -1.60
N GLU A 178 1.70 0.09 -2.48
CA GLU A 178 0.49 0.53 -3.18
C GLU A 178 -0.80 0.20 -2.40
N THR A 179 -0.75 -0.79 -1.50
CA THR A 179 -1.93 -1.26 -0.74
C THR A 179 -1.97 -0.75 0.69
N ALA A 180 -0.82 -0.36 1.26
CA ALA A 180 -0.73 0.21 2.61
C ALA A 180 0.12 1.50 2.62
N GLN A 181 0.02 2.28 3.71
CA GLN A 181 0.68 3.59 3.81
C GLN A 181 2.16 3.45 4.18
N LEU A 182 3.05 4.11 3.41
CA LEU A 182 4.52 3.99 3.50
C LEU A 182 5.10 4.23 4.91
N GLU A 183 4.42 5.03 5.71
CA GLU A 183 4.81 5.38 7.08
C GLU A 183 4.41 4.30 8.11
N GLU A 184 3.42 3.43 7.81
CA GLU A 184 3.02 2.32 8.68
C GLU A 184 3.90 1.06 8.49
N PHE A 185 4.66 0.93 7.39
CA PHE A 185 5.41 -0.29 7.07
C PHE A 185 6.59 -0.58 8.00
N ASP A 186 7.38 0.44 8.32
CA ASP A 186 8.66 0.24 9.02
C ASP A 186 8.45 -0.11 10.50
N GLU A 187 7.29 0.23 11.08
CA GLU A 187 6.95 -0.12 12.46
C GLU A 187 6.01 -1.34 12.57
N ALA A 188 5.12 -1.55 11.59
CA ALA A 188 4.07 -2.58 11.72
C ALA A 188 4.38 -3.91 11.01
N LEU A 189 5.28 -3.94 10.01
CA LEU A 189 5.50 -5.14 9.19
C LEU A 189 6.90 -5.75 9.37
N TYR A 190 6.94 -7.07 9.32
CA TYR A 190 8.19 -7.82 9.33
C TYR A 190 8.82 -7.84 7.94
N LYS A 191 10.01 -7.26 7.82
CA LYS A 191 10.83 -7.32 6.61
C LYS A 191 11.50 -8.69 6.46
N VAL A 192 11.39 -9.27 5.28
CA VAL A 192 12.09 -10.49 4.86
C VAL A 192 13.20 -10.08 3.89
N SER A 193 14.44 -10.41 4.26
CA SER A 193 15.65 -10.12 3.46
C SER A 193 16.38 -11.43 3.17
N GLY A 194 17.05 -11.56 2.02
CA GLY A 194 17.98 -12.67 1.77
C GLY A 194 18.13 -13.14 0.33
N ASP A 195 17.22 -12.76 -0.57
CA ASP A 195 17.20 -13.18 -1.98
C ASP A 195 17.49 -12.02 -2.97
N GLY A 196 17.99 -10.90 -2.46
CA GLY A 196 18.29 -9.70 -3.26
C GLY A 196 17.09 -8.79 -3.51
N GLU A 197 15.87 -9.19 -3.13
CA GLU A 197 14.66 -8.37 -3.21
C GLU A 197 14.00 -8.24 -1.83
N ASP A 198 13.85 -7.01 -1.34
CA ASP A 198 13.15 -6.78 -0.08
C ASP A 198 11.66 -7.16 -0.19
N LYS A 199 11.22 -8.04 0.71
CA LYS A 199 9.81 -8.46 0.85
C LYS A 199 9.32 -8.16 2.26
N TYR A 200 8.01 -8.16 2.45
CA TYR A 200 7.37 -7.97 3.74
C TYR A 200 6.34 -9.06 3.99
N LEU A 201 6.27 -9.57 5.23
CA LEU A 201 5.17 -10.42 5.65
C LEU A 201 3.88 -9.62 5.65
N ILE A 202 2.79 -10.26 5.23
CA ILE A 202 1.47 -9.63 5.22
C ILE A 202 0.92 -9.53 6.66
N ALA A 203 0.20 -8.45 6.96
CA ALA A 203 -0.59 -8.29 8.18
C ALA A 203 -2.01 -8.88 8.01
N THR A 204 -2.51 -8.92 6.79
CA THR A 204 -3.84 -9.44 6.42
C THR A 204 -3.85 -9.94 4.99
N SER A 205 -4.70 -10.92 4.66
CA SER A 205 -4.88 -11.39 3.28
C SER A 205 -5.50 -10.34 2.36
N GLU A 206 -6.08 -9.26 2.90
CA GLU A 206 -6.56 -8.12 2.11
C GLU A 206 -5.44 -7.52 1.25
N GLN A 207 -4.22 -7.39 1.78
CA GLN A 207 -3.07 -6.79 1.08
C GLN A 207 -2.74 -7.51 -0.25
N PRO A 208 -2.53 -8.85 -0.28
CA PRO A 208 -2.30 -9.56 -1.54
C PRO A 208 -3.57 -9.73 -2.38
N ILE A 209 -4.76 -9.76 -1.78
CA ILE A 209 -6.04 -9.87 -2.53
C ILE A 209 -6.33 -8.57 -3.29
N SER A 210 -6.10 -7.39 -2.71
CA SER A 210 -6.33 -6.10 -3.37
C SER A 210 -5.39 -5.91 -4.57
N ALA A 211 -4.19 -6.47 -4.50
CA ALA A 211 -3.24 -6.50 -5.61
C ALA A 211 -3.46 -7.65 -6.62
N TYR A 212 -4.39 -8.59 -6.38
CA TYR A 212 -4.58 -9.78 -7.20
C TYR A 212 -4.95 -9.47 -8.66
N HIS A 213 -5.70 -8.38 -8.87
CA HIS A 213 -6.14 -7.92 -10.19
C HIS A 213 -5.23 -6.81 -10.77
N ARG A 214 -4.06 -6.58 -10.19
CA ARG A 214 -3.06 -5.64 -10.69
C ARG A 214 -2.43 -6.22 -11.97
N GLY A 215 -2.98 -5.86 -13.13
CA GLY A 215 -2.54 -6.25 -14.47
C GLY A 215 -2.92 -5.20 -15.50
#